data_AF-A0A238K3H4-F1
#
_entry.id   AF-A0A238K3H4-F1
#
_cell.length_a   1.000
_cell.length_b   1.000
_cell.length_c   1.000
_cell.angle_alpha   90.00
_cell.angle_beta   90.00
_cell.angle_gamma   90.00
#
_symmetry.space_group_name_H-M   'P 1'
#
loop_
_entity.id
_entity.type
_entity.pdbx_description
1 polymer ?
#
loop_
_entity_poly.entity_id
_entity_poly.type
_entity_poly.pdbx_seq_one_letter_code
_entity_poly.pdbx_strand_id
1 'polypeptide(L)'
;MTLFKLTTGAALASMIAVTALAHGGATGIVKERMDGMSAMKDAMKTLTPMMQGKTPYDAATVRRAAETIGRHAGDSMTRLFPEGSDGMPSEAKPAIWQDWDAFAELAEQLQTYAEGLALAADNGLMMAGAGQGSGMMSGSGMMGGASMMGGGAMMGGTPGRAELSEMPADGVFMMLGQTCSACHTRFRSE
;
A
#
# COMPACT_ATOMS: atom_id res chain seq x y z
N MET A 1 -69.03 -6.06 -20.48
CA MET A 1 -67.94 -5.08 -20.36
C MET A 1 -67.11 -5.54 -19.16
N THR A 2 -65.83 -5.90 -19.26
CA THR A 2 -64.79 -5.48 -20.21
C THR A 2 -63.66 -6.52 -20.15
N LEU A 3 -63.30 -7.11 -21.29
CA LEU A 3 -62.03 -7.81 -21.49
C LEU A 3 -60.93 -6.74 -21.62
N PHE A 4 -59.86 -6.84 -20.83
CA PHE A 4 -58.61 -6.14 -21.14
C PHE A 4 -57.48 -7.16 -21.34
N LYS A 5 -56.76 -6.89 -22.44
CA LYS A 5 -55.96 -7.80 -23.25
C LYS A 5 -54.59 -8.09 -22.64
N LEU A 6 -54.11 -9.32 -22.85
CA LEU A 6 -52.69 -9.68 -22.84
C LEU A 6 -51.96 -8.97 -23.99
N THR A 7 -50.83 -8.32 -23.69
CA THR A 7 -49.71 -8.21 -24.63
C THR A 7 -48.39 -8.27 -23.87
N THR A 8 -47.70 -9.38 -24.10
CA THR A 8 -46.32 -9.71 -23.77
C THR A 8 -45.35 -8.65 -24.29
N GLY A 9 -44.46 -8.14 -23.45
CA GLY A 9 -43.34 -7.28 -23.85
C GLY A 9 -42.08 -7.70 -23.11
N ALA A 10 -41.38 -8.70 -23.63
CA ALA A 10 -40.07 -9.10 -23.14
C ALA A 10 -39.05 -8.02 -23.56
N ALA A 11 -38.74 -7.08 -22.66
CA ALA A 11 -37.65 -6.14 -22.84
C ALA A 11 -36.32 -6.88 -22.62
N LEU A 12 -35.72 -7.38 -23.70
CA LEU A 12 -34.33 -7.81 -23.72
C LEU A 12 -33.45 -6.56 -23.56
N ALA A 13 -33.12 -6.22 -22.32
CA ALA A 13 -32.10 -5.24 -22.02
C ALA A 13 -30.73 -5.83 -22.40
N SER A 14 -30.23 -5.48 -23.58
CA SER A 14 -28.85 -5.74 -23.98
C SER A 14 -27.91 -5.09 -22.96
N MET A 15 -27.31 -5.91 -22.09
CA MET A 15 -26.18 -5.51 -21.27
C MET A 15 -24.96 -5.40 -22.17
N ILE A 16 -24.76 -4.24 -22.78
CA ILE A 16 -23.48 -3.89 -23.38
C ILE A 16 -22.52 -3.69 -22.20
N ALA A 17 -21.77 -4.73 -21.86
CA ALA A 17 -20.66 -4.63 -20.95
C ALA A 17 -19.58 -3.77 -21.62
N VAL A 18 -19.63 -2.46 -21.37
CA VAL A 18 -18.50 -1.57 -21.66
C VAL A 18 -17.40 -1.97 -20.68
N THR A 19 -16.47 -2.81 -21.14
CA THR A 19 -15.23 -3.05 -20.42
C THR A 19 -14.47 -1.72 -20.43
N ALA A 20 -14.53 -0.98 -19.32
CA ALA A 20 -13.71 0.20 -19.14
C ALA A 20 -12.24 -0.22 -19.33
N LEU A 21 -11.58 0.35 -20.33
CA LEU A 21 -10.14 0.18 -20.58
C LEU A 21 -9.37 0.92 -19.46
N ALA A 22 -9.36 0.37 -18.26
CA ALA A 22 -8.78 0.98 -17.06
C ALA A 22 -7.28 1.28 -17.19
N HIS A 23 -6.59 0.62 -18.13
CA HIS A 23 -5.15 0.72 -18.35
C HIS A 23 -4.79 1.27 -19.72
N GLY A 24 -5.65 2.09 -20.31
CA GLY A 24 -5.35 2.79 -21.58
C GLY A 24 -5.04 1.86 -22.76
N GLY A 25 -5.59 0.63 -22.75
CA GLY A 25 -5.31 -0.38 -23.78
C GLY A 25 -4.06 -1.23 -23.55
N ALA A 26 -3.47 -1.20 -22.36
CA ALA A 26 -2.33 -2.05 -22.02
C ALA A 26 -2.64 -3.54 -22.31
N THR A 27 -1.63 -4.26 -22.77
CA THR A 27 -1.70 -5.71 -22.98
C THR A 27 -0.44 -6.38 -22.43
N GLY A 28 -0.45 -7.72 -22.36
CA GLY A 28 0.70 -8.51 -21.91
C GLY A 28 1.23 -8.06 -20.55
N ILE A 29 2.55 -8.05 -20.42
CA ILE A 29 3.24 -7.77 -19.16
C ILE A 29 3.00 -6.36 -18.61
N VAL A 30 2.75 -5.39 -19.51
CA VAL A 30 2.41 -4.01 -19.14
C VAL A 30 1.07 -3.98 -18.43
N LYS A 31 0.07 -4.68 -18.98
CA LYS A 31 -1.23 -4.80 -18.33
C LYS A 31 -1.11 -5.50 -16.98
N GLU A 32 -0.37 -6.59 -16.91
CA GLU A 32 -0.22 -7.38 -15.70
C GLU A 32 0.35 -6.56 -14.53
N ARG A 33 1.43 -5.79 -14.75
CA ARG A 33 1.95 -4.92 -13.68
C ARG A 33 1.00 -3.79 -13.33
N MET A 34 0.26 -3.22 -14.28
CA MET A 34 -0.68 -2.14 -14.01
C MET A 34 -1.90 -2.65 -13.21
N ASP A 35 -2.35 -3.88 -13.47
CA ASP A 35 -3.36 -4.57 -12.65
C ASP A 35 -2.84 -4.79 -11.22
N GLY A 36 -1.60 -5.27 -11.07
CA GLY A 36 -0.95 -5.43 -9.76
C GLY A 36 -0.84 -4.10 -8.99
N MET A 37 -0.38 -3.04 -9.65
CA MET A 37 -0.32 -1.69 -9.06
C MET A 37 -1.71 -1.15 -8.67
N SER A 38 -2.75 -1.49 -9.44
CA SER A 38 -4.13 -1.13 -9.11
C SER A 38 -4.61 -1.86 -7.85
N ALA A 39 -4.33 -3.16 -7.72
CA ALA A 39 -4.65 -3.93 -6.52
C ALA A 39 -3.94 -3.37 -5.27
N MET A 40 -2.66 -3.00 -5.38
CA MET A 40 -1.93 -2.34 -4.30
C MET A 40 -2.51 -0.98 -3.93
N LYS A 41 -2.90 -0.17 -4.92
CA LYS A 41 -3.58 1.11 -4.70
C LYS A 41 -4.90 0.94 -3.94
N ASP A 42 -5.70 -0.06 -4.28
CA ASP A 42 -6.98 -0.32 -3.61
C ASP A 42 -6.77 -0.82 -2.16
N ALA A 43 -5.72 -1.60 -1.91
CA ALA A 43 -5.28 -1.94 -0.56
C ALA A 43 -4.87 -0.69 0.24
N MET A 44 -4.05 0.19 -0.33
CA MET A 44 -3.66 1.46 0.30
C MET A 44 -4.88 2.35 0.59
N LYS A 45 -5.85 2.42 -0.32
CA LYS A 45 -7.10 3.17 -0.13
C LYS A 45 -7.94 2.61 1.02
N THR A 46 -7.91 1.30 1.24
CA THR A 46 -8.57 0.63 2.35
C THR A 46 -7.88 0.92 3.68
N LEU A 47 -6.54 0.85 3.69
CA LEU A 47 -5.72 1.04 4.90
C LEU A 47 -5.67 2.50 5.36
N THR A 48 -5.53 3.45 4.43
CA THR A 48 -5.29 4.87 4.76
C THR A 48 -6.27 5.47 5.78
N PRO A 49 -7.61 5.40 5.60
CA PRO A 49 -8.53 5.96 6.58
C PRO A 49 -8.49 5.21 7.92
N MET A 50 -8.18 3.91 7.92
CA MET A 50 -8.05 3.11 9.13
C MET A 50 -6.81 3.53 9.94
N MET A 51 -5.67 3.71 9.27
CA MET A 51 -4.43 4.17 9.90
C MET A 51 -4.55 5.62 10.41
N GLN A 52 -5.40 6.43 9.78
CA GLN A 52 -5.74 7.78 10.22
C GLN A 52 -6.78 7.83 11.35
N GLY A 53 -7.29 6.68 11.81
CA GLY A 53 -8.35 6.61 12.83
C GLY A 53 -9.72 7.14 12.36
N LYS A 54 -9.92 7.31 11.04
CA LYS A 54 -11.17 7.81 10.45
C LYS A 54 -12.22 6.72 10.27
N THR A 55 -11.80 5.46 10.30
CA THR A 55 -12.66 4.28 10.30
C THR A 55 -12.24 3.34 11.43
N PRO A 56 -13.14 2.46 11.92
CA PRO A 56 -12.78 1.45 12.92
C PRO A 56 -11.58 0.61 12.49
N TYR A 57 -10.69 0.31 13.43
CA TYR A 57 -9.56 -0.56 13.20
C TYR A 57 -10.01 -2.03 13.12
N ASP A 58 -9.58 -2.73 12.09
CA ASP A 58 -9.84 -4.17 11.89
C ASP A 58 -8.53 -4.85 11.46
N ALA A 59 -7.90 -5.55 12.41
CA ALA A 59 -6.65 -6.27 12.22
C ALA A 59 -6.72 -7.29 11.05
N ALA A 60 -7.87 -7.95 10.86
CA ALA A 60 -8.03 -8.92 9.78
C ALA A 60 -8.06 -8.22 8.42
N THR A 61 -8.66 -7.03 8.34
CA THR A 61 -8.61 -6.20 7.14
C THR A 61 -7.21 -5.66 6.87
N VAL A 62 -6.49 -5.21 7.91
CA VAL A 62 -5.08 -4.79 7.78
C VAL A 62 -4.24 -5.90 7.19
N ARG A 63 -4.32 -7.10 7.77
CA ARG A 63 -3.56 -8.27 7.33
C ARG A 63 -3.82 -8.62 5.87
N ARG A 64 -5.09 -8.74 5.46
CA ARG A 64 -5.45 -9.06 4.06
C ARG A 64 -4.99 -7.99 3.06
N ALA A 65 -5.10 -6.71 3.42
CA ALA A 65 -4.65 -5.61 2.56
C ALA A 65 -3.12 -5.60 2.44
N ALA A 66 -2.40 -5.80 3.54
CA ALA A 66 -0.95 -5.92 3.55
C ALA A 66 -0.46 -7.11 2.73
N GLU A 67 -1.07 -8.29 2.89
CA GLU A 67 -0.80 -9.46 2.05
C GLU A 67 -1.06 -9.21 0.56
N THR A 68 -2.08 -8.40 0.22
CA THR A 68 -2.35 -8.00 -1.16
C THR A 68 -1.21 -7.15 -1.73
N ILE A 69 -0.65 -6.24 -0.92
CA ILE A 69 0.52 -5.46 -1.33
C ILE A 69 1.73 -6.38 -1.51
N GLY A 70 2.00 -7.27 -0.55
CA GLY A 70 3.13 -8.20 -0.59
C GLY A 70 3.12 -9.11 -1.82
N ARG A 71 1.94 -9.61 -2.25
CA ARG A 71 1.80 -10.45 -3.46
C ARG A 71 2.22 -9.76 -4.76
N HIS A 72 2.22 -8.43 -4.80
CA HIS A 72 2.59 -7.63 -5.98
C HIS A 72 3.91 -6.88 -5.80
N ALA A 73 4.64 -7.14 -4.72
CA ALA A 73 5.93 -6.53 -4.40
C ALA A 73 7.12 -7.49 -4.71
N GLY A 74 8.33 -7.05 -4.38
CA GLY A 74 9.57 -7.82 -4.52
C GLY A 74 9.76 -8.43 -5.91
N ASP A 75 10.17 -9.69 -5.94
CA ASP A 75 10.36 -10.46 -7.18
C ASP A 75 9.11 -10.54 -8.07
N SER A 76 7.91 -10.52 -7.48
CA SER A 76 6.69 -10.50 -8.28
C SER A 76 6.53 -9.22 -9.08
N MET A 77 7.06 -8.11 -8.56
CA MET A 77 7.09 -6.83 -9.27
C MET A 77 8.19 -6.83 -10.33
N THR A 78 9.43 -7.13 -9.94
CA THR A 78 10.61 -6.93 -10.79
C THR A 78 10.54 -7.76 -12.08
N ARG A 79 10.02 -9.00 -12.01
CA ARG A 79 9.82 -9.85 -13.21
C ARG A 79 8.89 -9.23 -14.27
N LEU A 80 8.09 -8.23 -13.92
CA LEU A 80 7.16 -7.57 -14.84
C LEU A 80 7.74 -6.31 -15.54
N PHE A 81 9.03 -6.03 -15.34
CA PHE A 81 9.76 -4.91 -15.95
C PHE A 81 10.95 -5.39 -16.82
N PRO A 82 10.73 -6.20 -17.86
CA PRO A 82 11.78 -6.48 -18.83
C PRO A 82 12.18 -5.20 -19.57
N GLU A 83 13.45 -5.12 -19.99
CA GLU A 83 13.97 -3.97 -20.74
C GLU A 83 13.16 -3.71 -22.02
N GLY A 84 12.93 -2.44 -22.34
CA GLY A 84 12.10 -2.01 -23.47
C GLY A 84 10.59 -2.11 -23.26
N SER A 85 10.13 -2.34 -22.01
CA SER A 85 8.70 -2.34 -21.68
C SER A 85 8.14 -0.99 -21.20
N ASP A 86 8.85 0.12 -21.45
CA ASP A 86 8.47 1.51 -21.13
C ASP A 86 7.61 2.20 -22.20
N GLY A 87 7.34 1.54 -23.33
CA GLY A 87 6.44 2.07 -24.35
C GLY A 87 5.01 2.29 -23.83
N MET A 88 4.32 3.29 -24.40
CA MET A 88 2.91 3.58 -24.07
C MET A 88 2.05 2.31 -24.19
N PRO A 89 1.13 2.07 -23.25
CA PRO A 89 0.63 2.98 -22.21
C PRO A 89 1.38 2.88 -20.87
N SER A 90 2.60 2.32 -20.86
CA SER A 90 3.42 2.28 -19.66
C SER A 90 3.78 3.68 -19.15
N GLU A 91 3.81 3.82 -17.83
CA GLU A 91 4.34 4.99 -17.13
C GLU A 91 5.75 4.71 -16.52
N ALA A 92 6.36 3.58 -16.86
CA ALA A 92 7.70 3.23 -16.43
C ALA A 92 8.74 4.16 -17.09
N LYS A 93 9.64 4.75 -16.30
CA LYS A 93 10.77 5.53 -16.83
C LYS A 93 11.92 4.59 -17.24
N PRO A 94 12.74 4.97 -18.26
CA PRO A 94 13.98 4.27 -18.60
C PRO A 94 14.96 4.14 -17.42
N ALA A 95 14.82 5.00 -16.40
CA ALA A 95 15.63 4.96 -15.19
C ALA A 95 15.57 3.62 -14.45
N ILE A 96 14.49 2.84 -14.60
CA ILE A 96 14.37 1.51 -13.98
C ILE A 96 15.53 0.59 -14.39
N TRP A 97 15.88 0.57 -15.68
CA TRP A 97 16.95 -0.30 -16.16
C TRP A 97 18.34 0.33 -16.02
N GLN A 98 18.43 1.65 -15.85
CA GLN A 98 19.69 2.35 -15.57
C GLN A 98 20.12 2.22 -14.11
N ASP A 99 19.17 2.09 -13.18
CA ASP A 99 19.43 1.80 -11.77
C ASP A 99 18.51 0.67 -11.28
N TRP A 100 18.78 -0.52 -11.84
CA TRP A 100 18.02 -1.73 -11.54
C TRP A 100 18.13 -2.13 -10.08
N ASP A 101 19.32 -2.01 -9.50
CA ASP A 101 19.56 -2.41 -8.11
C ASP A 101 18.69 -1.59 -7.15
N ALA A 102 18.60 -0.27 -7.33
CA ALA A 102 17.73 0.56 -6.50
C ALA A 102 16.23 0.28 -6.73
N PHE A 103 15.83 -0.06 -7.96
CA PHE A 103 14.44 -0.47 -8.24
C PHE A 103 14.09 -1.78 -7.54
N ALA A 104 14.96 -2.79 -7.66
CA ALA A 104 14.80 -4.09 -7.03
C ALA A 104 14.83 -3.98 -5.51
N GLU A 105 15.71 -3.15 -4.94
CA GLU A 105 15.78 -2.90 -3.51
C GLU A 105 14.49 -2.28 -2.98
N LEU A 106 13.91 -1.28 -3.66
CA LEU A 106 12.64 -0.70 -3.25
C LEU A 106 11.48 -1.69 -3.38
N ALA A 107 11.49 -2.55 -4.40
CA ALA A 107 10.49 -3.60 -4.55
C ALA A 107 10.56 -4.61 -3.38
N GLU A 108 11.76 -5.04 -2.99
CA GLU A 108 11.99 -5.95 -1.86
C GLU A 108 11.65 -5.30 -0.53
N GLN A 109 12.02 -4.03 -0.34
CA GLN A 109 11.62 -3.24 0.83
C GLN A 109 10.11 -3.15 0.97
N LEU A 110 9.40 -2.93 -0.14
CA LEU A 110 7.94 -2.91 -0.14
C LEU A 110 7.37 -4.26 0.30
N GLN A 111 7.93 -5.37 -0.18
CA GLN A 111 7.52 -6.71 0.24
C GLN A 111 7.77 -6.92 1.73
N THR A 112 8.96 -6.58 2.22
CA THR A 112 9.33 -6.70 3.63
C THR A 112 8.39 -5.89 4.53
N TYR A 113 8.07 -4.64 4.17
CA TYR A 113 7.13 -3.82 4.94
C TYR A 113 5.69 -4.31 4.85
N ALA A 114 5.26 -4.87 3.72
CA ALA A 114 3.94 -5.48 3.59
C ALA A 114 3.80 -6.73 4.48
N GLU A 115 4.81 -7.61 4.50
CA GLU A 115 4.84 -8.77 5.39
C GLU A 115 4.92 -8.35 6.86
N GLY A 116 5.75 -7.36 7.17
CA GLY A 116 5.84 -6.76 8.50
C GLY A 116 4.50 -6.17 8.96
N LEU A 117 3.79 -5.45 8.09
CA LEU A 117 2.47 -4.87 8.40
C LEU A 117 1.43 -5.97 8.65
N ALA A 118 1.48 -7.07 7.89
CA ALA A 118 0.61 -8.20 8.10
C ALA A 118 0.85 -8.86 9.47
N LEU A 119 2.10 -8.95 9.92
CA LEU A 119 2.45 -9.46 11.25
C LEU A 119 2.06 -8.48 12.37
N ALA A 120 2.29 -7.19 12.17
CA ALA A 120 1.96 -6.11 13.10
C ALA A 120 0.46 -5.79 13.22
N ALA A 121 -0.40 -6.46 12.44
CA ALA A 121 -1.82 -6.14 12.35
C ALA A 121 -2.58 -6.23 13.69
N ASP A 122 -2.10 -7.03 14.65
CA ASP A 122 -2.74 -7.14 15.97
C ASP A 122 -2.25 -6.07 16.97
N ASN A 123 -1.21 -5.30 16.62
CA ASN A 123 -0.63 -4.30 17.51
C ASN A 123 -1.42 -2.98 17.55
N GLY A 124 -2.39 -2.81 16.65
CA GLY A 124 -3.21 -1.61 16.59
C GLY A 124 -2.44 -0.36 16.15
N LEU A 125 -3.05 0.80 16.38
CA LEU A 125 -2.47 2.12 16.07
C LEU A 125 -1.72 2.65 17.30
N MET A 126 -0.61 3.37 17.09
CA MET A 126 0.10 4.09 18.17
C MET A 126 -0.85 4.93 19.03
N MET A 127 -1.73 5.67 18.38
CA MET A 127 -2.66 6.59 19.04
C MET A 127 -3.80 5.87 19.80
N ALA A 128 -4.01 4.57 19.56
CA ALA A 128 -5.00 3.77 20.29
C ALA A 128 -4.45 3.22 21.63
N GLY A 129 -3.12 3.08 21.76
CA GLY A 129 -2.46 2.63 22.99
C GLY A 129 -2.34 3.69 24.09
N ALA A 130 -2.39 4.98 23.74
CA ALA A 130 -2.35 6.07 24.70
C ALA A 130 -3.64 6.21 25.55
N GLY A 131 -4.71 5.48 25.20
CA GLY A 131 -5.99 5.48 25.91
C GLY A 131 -6.10 4.49 27.08
N GLN A 132 -5.10 3.64 27.33
CA GLN A 132 -5.06 2.67 28.44
C GLN A 132 -3.92 2.97 29.43
N GLY A 133 -3.58 4.25 29.58
CA GLY A 133 -2.63 4.75 30.55
C GLY A 133 -3.21 5.91 31.39
N SER A 134 -4.45 5.77 31.87
CA SER A 134 -4.98 6.70 32.87
C SER A 134 -4.33 6.42 34.23
N GLY A 135 -3.12 6.91 34.43
CA GLY A 135 -2.45 6.93 35.74
C GLY A 135 -0.97 7.29 35.65
N MET A 136 -0.59 8.35 36.35
CA MET A 136 0.79 8.87 36.54
C MET A 136 1.33 9.87 35.50
N MET A 137 0.76 11.08 35.46
CA MET A 137 1.54 12.31 35.30
C MET A 137 0.93 13.41 36.20
N SER A 138 1.05 13.19 37.52
CA SER A 138 1.05 14.27 38.51
C SER A 138 2.50 14.50 38.89
N GLY A 139 3.09 15.59 38.44
CA GLY A 139 4.50 15.88 38.67
C GLY A 139 4.92 17.18 38.03
N SER A 140 4.47 18.29 38.62
CA SER A 140 4.97 19.63 38.30
C SER A 140 6.48 19.71 38.52
N GLY A 141 7.21 20.24 37.53
CA GLY A 141 8.50 20.92 37.74
C GLY A 141 9.72 20.26 37.13
N MET A 142 10.18 20.76 35.98
CA MET A 142 11.57 21.19 35.77
C MET A 142 11.72 21.87 34.41
N MET A 143 11.91 23.20 34.44
CA MET A 143 12.70 23.89 33.43
C MET A 143 14.17 23.54 33.66
N GLY A 144 14.91 23.19 32.60
CA GLY A 144 16.36 23.16 32.67
C GLY A 144 17.05 22.46 31.50
N GLY A 145 17.68 23.26 30.63
CA GLY A 145 19.04 22.98 30.17
C GLY A 145 19.25 21.88 29.11
N ALA A 146 19.52 22.36 27.90
CA ALA A 146 20.53 21.89 26.94
C ALA A 146 21.15 20.49 27.11
N SER A 147 21.16 19.78 25.98
CA SER A 147 22.24 18.90 25.54
C SER A 147 22.55 17.69 26.41
N MET A 148 21.89 16.56 26.11
CA MET A 148 22.49 15.24 26.29
C MET A 148 22.07 14.30 25.16
N MET A 149 23.10 13.91 24.41
CA MET A 149 23.37 12.63 23.75
C MET A 149 22.21 11.66 23.43
N GLY A 150 22.12 11.07 22.24
CA GLY A 150 23.25 10.64 21.43
C GLY A 150 22.90 10.47 19.96
N GLY A 151 23.83 10.93 19.13
CA GLY A 151 24.02 10.36 17.81
C GLY A 151 24.45 8.91 17.96
N GLY A 152 23.48 8.03 18.13
CA GLY A 152 23.60 6.65 17.69
C GLY A 152 23.24 6.67 16.21
N ALA A 153 24.21 6.34 15.37
CA ALA A 153 23.93 6.00 13.98
C ALA A 153 22.79 4.97 13.96
N MET A 154 21.60 5.38 13.52
CA MET A 154 20.65 4.43 12.95
C MET A 154 21.33 3.93 11.68
N MET A 155 22.13 2.88 11.83
CA MET A 155 22.78 2.17 10.75
C MET A 155 21.71 1.89 9.69
N GLY A 156 21.83 2.58 8.56
CA GLY A 156 20.82 2.65 7.51
C GLY A 156 20.60 1.30 6.84
N GLY A 157 19.62 0.56 7.33
CA GLY A 157 19.10 -0.66 6.74
C GLY A 157 17.60 -0.75 6.94
N THR A 158 16.93 -1.45 6.03
CA THR A 158 15.51 -1.80 6.14
C THR A 158 15.29 -2.65 7.39
N PRO A 159 14.39 -2.25 8.31
CA PRO A 159 14.03 -3.06 9.48
C PRO A 159 13.60 -4.47 9.06
N GLY A 160 14.06 -5.48 9.79
CA GLY A 160 13.69 -6.87 9.54
C GLY A 160 12.24 -7.16 9.92
N ARG A 161 11.64 -8.20 9.34
CA ARG A 161 10.24 -8.59 9.63
C ARG A 161 9.93 -8.81 11.12
N ALA A 162 10.88 -9.34 11.87
CA ALA A 162 10.74 -9.53 13.31
C ALA A 162 10.59 -8.19 14.05
N GLU A 163 11.46 -7.22 13.75
CA GLU A 163 11.38 -5.87 14.30
C GLU A 163 10.07 -5.18 13.89
N LEU A 164 9.70 -5.28 12.61
CA LEU A 164 8.45 -4.74 12.10
C LEU A 164 7.23 -5.33 12.80
N SER A 165 7.26 -6.62 13.17
CA SER A 165 6.14 -7.29 13.84
C SER A 165 5.87 -6.80 15.27
N GLU A 166 6.83 -6.10 15.88
CA GLU A 166 6.69 -5.49 17.20
C GLU A 166 6.20 -4.04 17.11
N MET A 167 6.21 -3.47 15.92
CA MET A 167 5.80 -2.09 15.70
C MET A 167 4.28 -1.94 15.65
N PRO A 168 3.76 -0.77 15.99
CA PRO A 168 2.38 -0.37 15.68
C PRO A 168 2.11 -0.41 14.16
N ALA A 169 0.90 -0.82 13.78
CA ALA A 169 0.53 -1.01 12.39
C ALA A 169 0.60 0.30 11.57
N ASP A 170 0.27 1.44 12.17
CA ASP A 170 0.39 2.75 11.52
C ASP A 170 1.86 3.14 11.27
N GLY A 171 2.77 2.79 12.18
CA GLY A 171 4.21 2.98 11.99
C GLY A 171 4.74 2.21 10.78
N VAL A 172 4.39 0.92 10.66
CA VAL A 172 4.79 0.09 9.52
C VAL A 172 4.13 0.56 8.22
N PHE A 173 2.85 0.94 8.29
CA PHE A 173 2.13 1.49 7.14
C PHE A 173 2.77 2.78 6.59
N MET A 174 3.29 3.65 7.46
CA MET A 174 3.99 4.86 7.04
C MET A 174 5.28 4.53 6.27
N MET A 175 6.07 3.56 6.73
CA MET A 175 7.28 3.11 6.01
C MET A 175 6.93 2.51 4.65
N LEU A 176 5.89 1.66 4.60
CA LEU A 176 5.37 1.10 3.36
C LEU A 176 4.98 2.23 2.36
N GLY A 177 4.23 3.23 2.82
CA GLY A 177 3.83 4.38 2.00
C GLY A 177 5.01 5.22 1.50
N GLN A 178 6.06 5.38 2.31
CA GLN A 178 7.29 6.07 1.91
C GLN A 178 8.02 5.32 0.78
N THR A 179 8.06 3.99 0.82
CA THR A 179 8.62 3.18 -0.27
C THR A 179 7.88 3.38 -1.58
N CYS A 180 6.54 3.41 -1.56
CA CYS A 180 5.73 3.72 -2.74
C CYS A 180 6.09 5.10 -3.33
N SER A 181 6.19 6.13 -2.46
CA SER A 181 6.56 7.48 -2.88
C SER A 181 7.96 7.52 -3.50
N ALA A 182 8.95 6.92 -2.84
CA ALA A 182 10.33 6.90 -3.32
C ALA A 182 10.44 6.23 -4.69
N CYS A 183 9.78 5.07 -4.87
CA CYS A 183 9.75 4.36 -6.15
C CYS A 183 9.08 5.20 -7.23
N HIS A 184 7.89 5.76 -6.98
CA HIS A 184 7.17 6.55 -7.98
C HIS A 184 7.91 7.81 -8.40
N THR A 185 8.48 8.56 -7.43
CA THR A 185 9.29 9.76 -7.72
C THR A 185 10.43 9.43 -8.68
N ARG A 186 11.11 8.30 -8.47
CA ARG A 186 12.29 7.93 -9.24
C ARG A 186 11.97 7.27 -10.57
N PHE A 187 11.01 6.35 -10.59
CA PHE A 187 10.86 5.34 -11.64
C PHE A 187 9.54 5.39 -12.41
N ARG A 188 8.57 6.22 -12.00
CA ARG A 188 7.29 6.39 -12.71
C ARG A 188 7.17 7.81 -13.29
N SER A 189 6.66 7.95 -14.51
CA SER A 189 6.23 9.24 -15.06
C SER A 189 5.01 9.78 -14.29
N GLU A 190 4.80 11.09 -14.33
CA GLU A 190 3.62 11.72 -13.72
C GLU A 190 2.33 11.34 -14.44
#